data_AF-A0A7S5LK99-F1
#
_entry.id   AF-A0A7S5LK99-F1
#
_cell.length_a   1.000
_cell.length_b   1.000
_cell.length_c   1.000
_cell.angle_alpha   90.00
_cell.angle_beta   90.00
_cell.angle_gamma   90.00
#
_symmetry.space_group_name_H-M   'P 1'
#
loop_
_entity.id
_entity.type
_entity.pdbx_description
1 polymer ?
#
loop_
_entity_poly.entity_id
_entity_poly.type
_entity_poly.pdbx_seq_one_letter_code
_entity_poly.pdbx_strand_id
1 'polypeptide(L)'
;MLWPDFQEADGWRATIYDDVQHGKTLETLSGGPCQEPKGYNNDKASSINTWGGCVVIYSDYMCKGTNKTMKPGSPHHKDFKLLHFDNVLSSIGPCP
;
A
#
# COMPACT_ATOMS: atom_id res chain seq x y z
N MET A 1 19.92 5.55 29.76
CA MET A 1 18.81 6.30 29.17
C MET A 1 18.18 5.37 28.15
N LEU A 2 17.03 4.78 28.51
CA LEU A 2 16.38 3.73 27.73
C LEU A 2 15.63 4.40 26.58
N TRP A 3 16.00 4.10 25.34
CA TRP A 3 15.15 4.38 24.19
C TRP A 3 14.05 3.33 24.18
N PRO A 4 12.76 3.70 24.02
CA PRO A 4 11.72 2.71 23.94
C PRO A 4 11.94 1.95 22.63
N ASP A 5 12.05 0.64 22.75
CA ASP A 5 11.90 -0.31 21.66
C ASP A 5 10.61 0.05 20.92
N PHE A 6 10.75 0.67 19.75
CA PHE A 6 9.69 0.65 18.76
C PHE A 6 9.55 -0.82 18.38
N GLN A 7 8.64 -1.48 19.09
CA GLN A 7 8.01 -2.73 18.75
C GLN A 7 7.92 -2.77 17.22
N GLU A 8 8.56 -3.75 16.61
CA GLU A 8 8.30 -4.11 15.23
C GLU A 8 6.78 -4.29 15.14
N ALA A 9 6.08 -3.27 14.66
CA ALA A 9 4.68 -3.38 14.34
C ALA A 9 4.60 -4.58 13.41
N ASP A 10 3.83 -5.60 13.78
CA ASP A 10 3.67 -6.85 13.02
C ASP A 10 3.66 -6.51 11.52
N GLY A 11 4.79 -6.80 10.86
CA GLY A 11 5.16 -6.07 9.65
C GLY A 11 4.10 -6.26 8.57
N TRP A 12 3.44 -5.17 8.17
CA TRP A 12 2.59 -5.24 6.99
C TRP A 12 3.45 -5.42 5.76
N ARG A 13 2.91 -6.07 4.74
CA ARG A 13 3.60 -6.30 3.47
C ARG A 13 2.58 -6.19 2.33
N ALA A 14 2.94 -5.48 1.26
CA ALA A 14 2.14 -5.42 0.04
C ALA A 14 3.00 -5.26 -1.22
N THR A 15 2.59 -5.88 -2.34
CA THR A 15 3.12 -5.56 -3.68
C THR A 15 2.11 -4.73 -4.43
N ILE A 16 2.58 -3.66 -5.05
CA ILE A 16 1.84 -2.85 -6.02
C ILE A 16 2.23 -3.20 -7.45
N TYR A 17 1.28 -3.05 -8.38
CA TYR A 17 1.43 -3.45 -9.77
C TYR A 17 0.94 -2.35 -10.72
N ASP A 18 1.58 -2.21 -11.88
CA ASP A 18 1.30 -1.23 -12.95
C ASP A 18 0.04 -1.58 -13.76
N ASP A 19 -0.41 -2.83 -13.65
CA ASP A 19 -1.54 -3.37 -14.40
C ASP A 19 -2.59 -3.97 -13.46
N VAL A 20 -3.81 -4.14 -13.97
CA VAL A 20 -4.85 -4.92 -13.31
C VAL A 20 -4.41 -6.38 -13.16
N GLN A 21 -5.08 -7.11 -12.27
CA GLN A 21 -4.85 -8.54 -12.01
C GLN A 21 -3.40 -8.91 -11.67
N HIS A 22 -2.63 -7.97 -11.11
CA HIS A 22 -1.26 -8.20 -10.68
C HIS A 22 -0.26 -8.51 -11.82
N GLY A 23 -0.47 -7.93 -13.00
CA GLY A 23 0.34 -8.22 -14.20
C GLY A 23 1.82 -7.83 -14.10
N LYS A 24 2.12 -6.53 -13.98
CA LYS A 24 3.50 -6.01 -13.91
C LYS A 24 3.82 -5.49 -12.52
N THR A 25 4.75 -6.13 -11.83
CA THR A 25 5.19 -5.70 -10.48
C THR A 25 5.91 -4.36 -10.55
N LEU A 26 5.50 -3.41 -9.71
CA LEU A 26 6.22 -2.15 -9.50
C LEU A 26 7.18 -2.27 -8.31
N GLU A 27 6.66 -2.64 -7.15
CA GLU A 27 7.40 -2.61 -5.90
C GLU A 27 6.71 -3.44 -4.80
N THR A 28 7.52 -4.02 -3.91
CA THR A 28 7.06 -4.58 -2.64
C THR A 28 7.43 -3.62 -1.51
N LEU A 29 6.44 -3.18 -0.75
CA LEU A 29 6.59 -2.33 0.42
C LEU A 29 6.24 -3.13 1.68
N SER A 30 6.90 -2.82 2.79
CA SER A 30 6.66 -3.48 4.07
C SER A 30 7.21 -2.73 5.26
N GLY A 31 6.73 -3.06 6.46
CA GLY A 31 7.36 -2.66 7.72
C GLY A 31 6.66 -1.50 8.41
N GLY A 32 7.36 -0.39 8.60
CA GLY A 32 7.04 0.70 9.53
C GLY A 32 5.71 1.44 9.33
N PRO A 33 5.50 2.56 10.03
CA PRO A 33 4.17 3.19 10.16
C PRO A 33 3.62 3.75 8.84
N CYS A 34 4.46 4.17 7.91
CA CYS A 34 4.07 4.60 6.57
C CYS A 34 5.26 4.44 5.62
N GLN A 35 5.01 4.01 4.39
CA GLN A 35 6.02 3.83 3.35
C GLN A 35 5.52 4.41 2.04
N GLU A 36 6.41 5.08 1.32
CA GLU A 36 6.19 5.60 -0.02
C GLU A 36 6.76 4.64 -1.07
N PRO A 37 6.10 4.49 -2.24
CA PRO A 37 6.75 3.90 -3.40
C PRO A 37 7.98 4.72 -3.80
N LYS A 38 8.93 4.10 -4.50
CA LYS A 38 10.02 4.86 -5.15
C LYS A 38 9.43 5.93 -6.06
N GLY A 39 10.07 7.09 -6.16
CA GLY A 39 9.52 8.22 -6.90
C GLY A 39 9.14 7.93 -8.36
N TYR A 40 9.81 6.98 -9.04
CA TYR A 40 9.44 6.56 -10.40
C TYR A 40 8.27 5.56 -10.46
N ASN A 41 7.80 5.04 -9.33
CA ASN A 41 6.65 4.17 -9.16
C ASN A 41 5.44 4.91 -8.55
N ASN A 42 5.61 6.16 -8.10
CA ASN A 42 4.54 6.99 -7.57
C ASN A 42 3.41 7.12 -8.59
N ASP A 43 2.15 7.03 -8.14
CA ASP A 43 0.97 7.25 -8.99
C ASP A 43 0.89 6.32 -10.21
N LYS A 44 1.46 5.10 -10.12
CA LYS A 44 1.40 4.08 -11.19
C LYS A 44 0.65 2.82 -10.81
N ALA A 45 0.29 2.66 -9.53
CA ALA A 45 -0.34 1.45 -9.08
C ALA A 45 -1.77 1.34 -9.62
N SER A 46 -2.07 0.20 -10.25
CA SER A 46 -3.36 -0.19 -10.80
C SER A 46 -3.96 -1.40 -10.07
N SER A 47 -3.14 -2.14 -9.31
CA SER A 47 -3.60 -3.20 -8.40
C SER A 47 -2.62 -3.46 -7.26
N ILE A 48 -3.07 -4.17 -6.23
CA ILE A 48 -2.28 -4.50 -5.03
C ILE A 48 -2.53 -5.93 -4.56
N ASN A 49 -1.47 -6.58 -4.10
CA ASN A 49 -1.56 -7.83 -3.37
C ASN A 49 -1.00 -7.62 -1.96
N THR A 50 -1.78 -7.97 -0.94
CA THR A 50 -1.41 -7.83 0.48
C THR A 50 -1.13 -9.21 1.05
N TRP A 51 -0.19 -9.31 2.00
CA TRP A 51 0.14 -10.58 2.64
C TRP A 51 -0.09 -10.52 4.14
N GLY A 52 -0.80 -11.52 4.66
CA GLY A 52 -1.16 -11.61 6.07
C GLY A 52 -2.27 -10.63 6.44
N GLY A 53 -1.87 -9.41 6.81
CA GLY A 53 -2.74 -8.37 7.35
C GLY A 53 -3.35 -7.44 6.30
N CYS A 54 -4.09 -6.44 6.78
CA CYS A 54 -4.58 -5.35 5.95
C CYS A 54 -3.61 -4.17 5.94
N VAL A 55 -3.70 -3.37 4.87
CA VAL A 55 -2.98 -2.10 4.71
C VAL A 55 -3.97 -1.01 4.34
N VAL A 56 -3.56 0.25 4.53
CA VAL A 56 -4.28 1.40 4.01
C VAL A 56 -3.42 2.04 2.94
N ILE A 57 -3.97 2.22 1.74
CA ILE A 57 -3.34 2.95 0.64
C ILE A 57 -3.87 4.38 0.60
N TYR A 58 -3.00 5.33 0.26
CA TYR A 58 -3.24 6.77 0.38
C TYR A 58 -2.85 7.50 -0.91
N SER A 59 -3.62 8.54 -1.26
CA SER A 59 -3.41 9.32 -2.48
C SER A 59 -2.23 10.29 -2.38
N ASP A 60 -1.83 10.62 -1.15
CA ASP A 60 -0.80 11.60 -0.88
C ASP A 60 0.35 10.96 -0.08
N TYR A 61 1.47 11.67 0.01
CA TYR A 61 2.62 11.28 0.83
C TYR A 61 2.29 11.25 2.33
N MET A 62 3.09 10.50 3.10
CA MET A 62 2.99 10.42 4.56
C MET A 62 1.63 9.90 5.08
N CYS A 63 0.98 9.01 4.33
CA CYS A 63 -0.28 8.38 4.70
C CYS A 63 -1.43 9.38 4.90
N LYS A 64 -1.62 10.27 3.91
CA LYS A 64 -2.63 11.34 3.91
C LYS A 64 -3.52 11.30 2.67
N GLY A 65 -4.51 12.17 2.65
CA GLY A 65 -5.43 12.32 1.52
C GLY A 65 -6.50 11.23 1.49
N THR A 66 -7.01 10.96 0.29
CA THR A 66 -8.02 9.91 0.08
C THR A 66 -7.38 8.55 0.35
N ASN A 67 -8.12 7.67 1.02
CA ASN A 67 -7.59 6.37 1.40
C ASN A 67 -8.55 5.22 1.12
N LYS A 68 -7.99 4.01 1.03
CA LYS A 68 -8.71 2.74 0.90
C LYS A 68 -8.04 1.67 1.75
N THR A 69 -8.83 0.91 2.50
CA THR A 69 -8.35 -0.27 3.22
C THR A 69 -8.31 -1.48 2.30
N MET A 70 -7.16 -2.13 2.22
CA MET A 70 -6.89 -3.30 1.38
C MET A 70 -6.56 -4.50 2.27
N LYS A 71 -7.16 -5.64 1.98
CA LYS A 71 -6.87 -6.90 2.67
C LYS A 71 -6.82 -8.06 1.67
N PRO A 72 -6.23 -9.21 2.02
CA PRO A 72 -6.23 -10.36 1.13
C PRO A 72 -7.66 -10.71 0.71
N GLY A 73 -7.90 -10.73 -0.60
CA GLY A 73 -9.23 -11.01 -1.17
C GLY A 73 -10.28 -9.91 -1.02
N SER A 74 -9.93 -8.68 -0.63
CA SER A 74 -10.90 -7.57 -0.66
C SER A 74 -11.40 -7.32 -2.09
N PRO A 75 -12.68 -6.94 -2.26
CA PRO A 75 -13.21 -6.56 -3.55
C PRO A 75 -12.29 -5.55 -4.26
N HIS A 76 -12.09 -5.75 -5.56
CA HIS A 76 -11.37 -4.83 -6.44
C HIS A 76 -9.88 -4.58 -6.12
N HIS A 77 -9.25 -5.37 -5.24
CA HIS A 77 -7.79 -5.31 -5.02
C HIS A 77 -6.96 -5.61 -6.29
N LYS A 78 -7.59 -6.20 -7.30
CA LYS A 78 -7.02 -6.51 -8.62
C LYS A 78 -7.29 -5.41 -9.66
N ASP A 79 -8.08 -4.39 -9.35
CA ASP A 79 -8.41 -3.32 -10.30
C ASP A 79 -8.81 -2.04 -9.54
N PHE A 80 -7.86 -1.11 -9.44
CA PHE A 80 -8.06 0.16 -8.76
C PHE A 80 -9.01 1.13 -9.49
N LYS A 81 -9.31 0.91 -10.77
CA LYS A 81 -10.29 1.74 -11.50
C LYS A 81 -11.67 1.60 -10.89
N LEU A 82 -12.01 0.38 -10.46
CA LEU A 82 -13.28 0.07 -9.77
C LEU A 82 -13.38 0.72 -8.39
N LEU A 83 -12.26 1.19 -7.84
CA LEU A 83 -12.17 1.90 -6.57
C LEU A 83 -12.07 3.42 -6.71
N HIS A 84 -12.01 3.92 -7.95
CA HIS A 84 -11.62 5.29 -8.28
C HIS A 84 -10.28 5.69 -7.62
N PHE A 85 -9.31 4.78 -7.67
CA PHE A 85 -8.00 4.91 -7.03
C PHE A 85 -6.83 4.47 -7.95
N ASP A 86 -7.08 4.42 -9.26
CA ASP A 86 -6.10 4.02 -10.26
C ASP A 86 -5.05 5.13 -10.43
N ASN A 87 -3.77 4.77 -10.46
CA ASN A 87 -2.68 5.72 -10.74
C ASN A 87 -2.62 6.95 -9.81
N VAL A 88 -2.95 6.75 -8.52
CA VAL A 88 -2.87 7.82 -7.50
C VAL A 88 -2.23 7.38 -6.19
N LEU A 89 -1.83 6.12 -6.05
CA LEU A 89 -1.21 5.63 -4.82
C LEU A 89 0.15 6.29 -4.62
N SER A 90 0.28 7.06 -3.54
CA SER A 90 1.51 7.76 -3.14
C SER A 90 2.07 7.31 -1.79
N SER A 91 1.28 6.64 -0.94
CA SER A 91 1.82 6.00 0.27
C SER A 91 0.96 4.86 0.79
N ILE A 92 1.55 3.99 1.62
CA ILE A 92 0.91 2.81 2.21
C ILE A 92 1.31 2.71 3.69
N GLY A 93 0.36 2.37 4.56
CA GLY A 93 0.60 2.12 5.97
C GLY A 93 -0.17 0.92 6.51
N PRO A 94 0.06 0.53 7.77
CA PRO A 94 -0.72 -0.51 8.43
C PRO A 94 -2.16 -0.03 8.66
N CYS A 95 -3.06 -0.99 8.88
CA CYS A 95 -4.35 -0.68 9.45
C CYS A 95 -4.23 -0.16 10.91
N PRO A 96 -5.20 0.65 11.38
CA PRO A 96 -5.30 1.04 12.78
C PRO A 96 -5.53 -0.15 13.72
#